data_AF-A0A960PSR2-F1
#
_entry.id   AF-A0A960PSR2-F1
#
_cell.length_a   1.000
_cell.length_b   1.000
_cell.length_c   1.000
_cell.angle_alpha   90.00
_cell.angle_beta   90.00
_cell.angle_gamma   90.00
#
_symmetry.space_group_name_H-M   'P 1'
#
loop_
_entity.id
_entity.type
_entity.pdbx_description
1 polymer ?
#
loop_
_entity_poly.entity_id
_entity_poly.type
_entity_poly.pdbx_seq_one_letter_code
_entity_poly.pdbx_strand_id
1 'polypeptide(L)'
;MDRARELLEDFLSSSAEDRWRGRALGLLARVEEGSGRPERARELLRQAIDSHWRQGDLGREISDRCLLVRVAYYDLGDFAAAAKELENIPRPPPGDGDSHYLVALYRGTLALYSGNARSAYADLAAAQE
;
A
#
# COMPACT_ATOMS: atom_id res chain seq x y z
N MET A 1 14.67 14.36 -2.70
CA MET A 1 14.03 13.21 -3.37
C MET A 1 14.92 12.62 -4.46
N ASP A 2 15.59 13.44 -5.27
CA ASP A 2 16.34 12.95 -6.45
C ASP A 2 17.46 11.96 -6.12
N ARG A 3 18.26 12.23 -5.07
CA ARG A 3 19.32 11.30 -4.68
C ARG A 3 18.81 9.93 -4.19
N ALA A 4 17.67 9.91 -3.50
CA ALA A 4 17.07 8.66 -3.02
C ALA A 4 16.55 7.82 -4.19
N ARG A 5 15.97 8.48 -5.19
CA ARG A 5 15.51 7.85 -6.42
C ARG A 5 16.65 7.18 -7.18
N GLU A 6 17.72 7.93 -7.46
CA GLU A 6 18.90 7.42 -8.17
C GLU A 6 19.46 6.17 -7.50
N LEU A 7 19.64 6.21 -6.17
CA LEU A 7 20.18 5.07 -5.42
C LEU A 7 19.27 3.83 -5.51
N LEU A 8 17.95 4.01 -5.49
CA LEU A 8 17.00 2.91 -5.61
C LEU A 8 16.93 2.36 -7.04
N GLU A 9 17.01 3.22 -8.05
CA GLU A 9 17.06 2.83 -9.46
C GLU A 9 18.35 2.07 -9.78
N ASP A 10 19.49 2.57 -9.31
CA ASP A 10 20.79 1.90 -9.44
C ASP A 10 20.75 0.52 -8.79
N PHE A 11 20.24 0.43 -7.55
CA PHE A 11 20.08 -0.84 -6.85
C PHE A 11 19.21 -1.83 -7.62
N LEU A 12 18.06 -1.38 -8.14
CA LEU A 12 17.13 -2.21 -8.91
C LEU A 12 17.72 -2.67 -10.25
N SER A 13 18.66 -1.90 -10.81
CA SER A 13 19.35 -2.16 -12.07
C SER A 13 20.55 -3.10 -11.91
N SER A 14 21.22 -3.09 -10.74
CA SER A 14 22.46 -3.83 -10.49
C SER A 14 22.24 -5.29 -10.04
N SER A 15 21.16 -5.94 -10.49
CA SER A 15 20.74 -7.28 -10.03
C SER A 15 20.41 -7.34 -8.54
N ALA A 16 19.53 -6.45 -8.07
CA ALA A 16 18.94 -6.57 -6.74
C ALA A 16 18.50 -8.01 -6.46
N GLU A 17 19.01 -8.61 -5.38
CA GLU A 17 18.54 -9.92 -4.94
C GLU A 17 17.01 -9.88 -4.78
N ASP A 18 16.32 -10.93 -5.24
CA ASP A 18 14.85 -10.97 -5.25
C ASP A 18 14.25 -10.63 -3.87
N ARG A 19 14.91 -11.06 -2.78
CA ARG A 19 14.48 -10.76 -1.39
C ARG A 19 14.44 -9.28 -1.03
N TRP A 20 15.21 -8.42 -1.72
CA TRP A 20 15.25 -6.98 -1.48
C TRP A 20 14.53 -6.16 -2.53
N ARG A 21 14.25 -6.76 -3.69
CA ARG A 21 13.63 -6.09 -4.83
C ARG A 21 12.29 -5.46 -4.47
N GLY A 22 11.39 -6.21 -3.81
CA GLY A 22 10.09 -5.68 -3.37
C GLY A 22 10.21 -4.45 -2.48
N ARG A 23 11.11 -4.51 -1.48
CA ARG A 23 11.35 -3.39 -0.57
C ARG A 23 11.89 -2.14 -1.29
N ALA A 24 12.81 -2.32 -2.24
CA ALA A 24 13.34 -1.21 -3.02
C ALA A 24 12.25 -0.57 -3.91
N LEU A 25 11.38 -1.39 -4.51
CA LEU A 25 10.24 -0.90 -5.31
C LEU A 25 9.25 -0.10 -4.46
N GLY A 26 8.86 -0.58 -3.27
CA GLY A 26 7.96 0.13 -2.38
C GLY A 26 8.54 1.46 -1.88
N LEU A 27 9.85 1.50 -1.59
CA LEU A 27 10.54 2.75 -1.27
C LEU A 27 10.60 3.71 -2.45
N LEU A 28 10.88 3.22 -3.65
CA LEU A 28 10.91 4.05 -4.85
C LEU A 28 9.51 4.62 -5.13
N ALA A 29 8.46 3.84 -4.94
CA ALA A 29 7.09 4.33 -5.08
C ALA A 29 6.77 5.50 -4.15
N ARG A 30 7.21 5.45 -2.89
CA ARG A 30 7.06 6.57 -1.93
C ARG A 30 7.79 7.83 -2.40
N VAL A 31 8.99 7.66 -2.98
CA VAL A 31 9.75 8.79 -3.56
C VAL A 31 9.02 9.37 -4.76
N GLU A 32 8.47 8.53 -5.64
CA GLU A 32 7.73 8.95 -6.82
C GLU A 32 6.44 9.67 -6.47
N GLU A 33 5.67 9.15 -5.52
CA GLU A 33 4.46 9.81 -5.03
C GLU A 33 4.79 11.17 -4.40
N GLY A 34 5.76 11.24 -3.48
CA GLY A 34 6.18 12.51 -2.88
C GLY A 34 6.83 13.49 -3.86
N SER A 35 7.16 13.05 -5.08
CA SER A 35 7.64 13.89 -6.18
C SER A 35 6.53 14.29 -7.15
N GLY A 36 5.26 14.02 -6.84
CA GLY A 36 4.11 14.35 -7.69
C GLY A 36 3.98 13.43 -8.92
N ARG A 37 4.48 12.20 -8.84
CA ARG A 37 4.40 11.19 -9.93
C ARG A 37 3.60 9.96 -9.49
N PRO A 38 2.30 10.14 -9.19
CA PRO A 38 1.47 9.08 -8.61
C PRO A 38 1.29 7.88 -9.53
N GLU A 39 1.32 8.08 -10.85
CA GLU A 39 1.19 6.95 -11.78
C GLU A 39 2.39 6.03 -11.77
N ARG A 40 3.58 6.62 -11.67
CA ARG A 40 4.79 5.84 -11.50
C ARG A 40 4.81 5.13 -10.15
N ALA A 41 4.36 5.80 -9.08
CA ALA A 41 4.22 5.19 -7.77
C ALA A 41 3.29 3.97 -7.80
N ARG A 42 2.12 4.09 -8.46
CA ARG A 42 1.16 3.00 -8.62
C ARG A 42 1.77 1.76 -9.30
N GLU A 43 2.52 1.95 -10.39
CA GLU A 43 3.19 0.86 -11.10
C GLU A 43 4.21 0.13 -10.22
N LEU A 44 5.00 0.90 -9.46
CA LEU A 44 6.02 0.38 -8.57
C LEU A 44 5.42 -0.39 -7.40
N LEU A 45 4.32 0.12 -6.82
CA LEU A 45 3.60 -0.55 -5.73
C LEU A 45 3.06 -1.89 -6.15
N ARG A 46 2.45 -2.00 -7.35
CA ARG A 46 1.97 -3.30 -7.85
C ARG A 46 3.09 -4.34 -7.93
N GLN A 47 4.27 -3.93 -8.40
CA GLN A 47 5.43 -4.82 -8.46
C GLN A 47 5.96 -5.18 -7.07
N ALA A 48 5.96 -4.22 -6.13
CA ALA A 48 6.36 -4.46 -4.74
C ALA A 48 5.42 -5.45 -4.04
N ILE A 49 4.10 -5.24 -4.16
CA ILE A 49 3.04 -6.10 -3.63
C ILE A 49 3.19 -7.53 -4.15
N ASP A 50 3.35 -7.70 -5.47
CA ASP A 50 3.59 -9.02 -6.07
C ASP A 50 4.84 -9.71 -5.50
N SER A 51 5.90 -8.95 -5.23
CA SER A 51 7.12 -9.46 -4.62
C SER A 51 6.91 -9.88 -3.18
N HIS A 52 6.22 -9.07 -2.37
CA HIS A 52 5.93 -9.35 -0.97
C HIS A 52 5.01 -10.56 -0.81
N TRP A 53 4.00 -10.68 -1.68
CA TRP A 53 3.11 -11.84 -1.73
C TRP A 53 3.89 -13.13 -2.00
N ARG A 54 4.77 -13.16 -3.02
CA ARG A 54 5.61 -14.35 -3.32
C ARG A 54 6.56 -14.72 -2.18
N GLN A 55 6.96 -13.74 -1.37
CA GLN A 55 7.88 -13.93 -0.24
C GLN A 55 7.17 -14.22 1.09
N GLY A 56 5.82 -14.12 1.12
CA GLY A 56 5.04 -14.26 2.35
C GLY A 56 5.25 -13.10 3.34
N ASP A 57 5.70 -11.93 2.88
CA ASP A 57 5.95 -10.76 3.71
C ASP A 57 4.67 -9.91 3.87
N LEU A 58 3.80 -10.40 4.74
CA LEU A 58 2.46 -9.86 4.91
C LEU A 58 2.44 -8.39 5.36
N GLY A 59 3.33 -8.01 6.28
CA GLY A 59 3.37 -6.64 6.81
C GLY A 59 3.76 -5.62 5.73
N ARG A 60 4.75 -5.95 4.89
CA ARG A 60 5.12 -5.08 3.76
C ARG A 60 4.06 -5.07 2.67
N GLU A 61 3.44 -6.20 2.39
CA GLU A 61 2.30 -6.26 1.46
C GLU A 61 1.17 -5.31 1.92
N ILE A 62 0.74 -5.39 3.18
CA ILE A 62 -0.32 -4.53 3.72
C ILE A 62 0.07 -3.06 3.64
N SER A 63 1.31 -2.72 4.01
CA SER A 63 1.80 -1.34 3.97
C SER A 63 1.75 -0.76 2.55
N ASP A 64 2.23 -1.51 1.56
CA ASP A 64 2.29 -1.04 0.17
C ASP A 64 0.91 -1.04 -0.49
N ARG A 65 0.01 -1.97 -0.14
CA ARG A 65 -1.41 -1.89 -0.57
C ARG A 65 -2.12 -0.68 0.03
N CYS A 66 -1.90 -0.36 1.30
CA CYS A 66 -2.46 0.84 1.93
C CYS A 66 -1.95 2.13 1.25
N LEU A 67 -0.68 2.17 0.87
CA LEU A 67 -0.14 3.27 0.08
C LEU A 67 -0.76 3.32 -1.33
N LEU A 68 -0.99 2.17 -1.97
CA LEU A 68 -1.66 2.11 -3.27
C LEU A 68 -3.11 2.62 -3.20
N VAL A 69 -3.84 2.29 -2.14
CA VAL A 69 -5.16 2.87 -1.84
C VAL A 69 -5.05 4.40 -1.74
N ARG A 70 -4.08 4.90 -0.97
CA ARG A 70 -3.87 6.35 -0.82
C ARG A 70 -3.58 7.03 -2.16
N VAL A 71 -2.67 6.49 -2.96
CA VAL A 71 -2.30 7.03 -4.28
C VAL A 71 -3.51 7.08 -5.20
N ALA A 72 -4.25 5.98 -5.29
CA ALA A 72 -5.48 5.92 -6.09
C ALA A 72 -6.50 6.96 -5.61
N TYR A 73 -6.65 7.10 -4.30
CA TYR A 73 -7.64 7.97 -3.68
C TYR A 73 -7.32 9.47 -3.81
N TYR A 74 -6.17 9.89 -3.27
CA TYR A 74 -5.84 11.31 -3.11
C TYR A 74 -5.15 11.89 -4.34
N ASP A 75 -4.26 11.13 -4.97
CA ASP A 75 -3.40 11.67 -6.03
C ASP A 75 -4.00 11.46 -7.42
N LEU A 76 -4.76 10.37 -7.61
CA LEU A 76 -5.36 10.01 -8.90
C LEU A 76 -6.88 10.24 -8.96
N GLY A 77 -7.56 10.38 -7.83
CA GLY A 77 -9.03 10.47 -7.78
C GLY A 77 -9.76 9.21 -8.28
N ASP A 78 -9.06 8.07 -8.36
CA ASP A 78 -9.61 6.77 -8.77
C ASP A 78 -10.20 6.03 -7.57
N PHE A 79 -11.36 6.49 -7.13
CA PHE A 79 -12.07 5.95 -5.97
C PHE A 79 -12.46 4.48 -6.14
N ALA A 80 -12.74 4.05 -7.38
CA ALA A 80 -13.09 2.68 -7.68
C ALA A 80 -11.89 1.75 -7.51
N ALA A 81 -10.71 2.15 -7.99
CA ALA A 81 -9.49 1.39 -7.75
C ALA A 81 -9.10 1.38 -6.27
N ALA A 82 -9.25 2.51 -5.56
CA ALA A 82 -8.97 2.60 -4.13
C ALA A 82 -9.87 1.63 -3.31
N ALA A 83 -11.18 1.61 -3.60
CA ALA A 83 -12.11 0.70 -2.94
C ALA A 83 -11.78 -0.78 -3.25
N LYS A 84 -11.52 -1.11 -4.50
CA LYS A 84 -11.14 -2.46 -4.91
C LYS A 84 -9.84 -2.93 -4.25
N GLU A 85 -8.84 -2.05 -4.17
CA GLU A 85 -7.56 -2.42 -3.56
C GLU A 85 -7.72 -2.68 -2.05
N LEU A 86 -8.55 -1.87 -1.38
CA LEU A 86 -8.82 -2.01 0.04
C LEU A 86 -9.50 -3.34 0.41
N GLU A 87 -10.33 -3.87 -0.49
CA GLU A 87 -10.95 -5.21 -0.36
C GLU A 87 -9.92 -6.35 -0.48
N ASN A 88 -8.83 -6.10 -1.20
CA ASN A 88 -7.76 -7.08 -1.41
C ASN A 88 -6.65 -7.00 -0.35
N ILE A 89 -6.74 -6.07 0.62
CA ILE A 89 -5.77 -6.01 1.70
C ILE A 89 -5.95 -7.22 2.61
N PRO A 90 -4.91 -8.04 2.81
CA PRO A 90 -4.97 -9.17 3.73
C PRO A 90 -5.35 -8.72 5.14
N ARG A 91 -6.04 -9.58 5.88
CA ARG A 91 -6.32 -9.32 7.30
C ARG A 91 -4.98 -9.22 8.04
N PRO A 92 -4.72 -8.11 8.77
CA PRO A 92 -3.50 -8.00 9.55
C PRO A 92 -3.45 -9.08 10.65
N PRO A 93 -2.26 -9.64 10.95
CA PRO A 93 -2.13 -10.65 11.98
C PRO A 93 -2.41 -10.08 13.38
N PRO A 94 -2.81 -10.92 14.35
CA PRO A 94 -2.97 -10.48 15.74
C PRO A 94 -1.66 -9.87 16.28
N GLY A 95 -1.76 -8.71 16.95
CA GLY A 95 -0.60 -8.01 17.51
C GLY A 95 0.14 -7.06 16.54
N ASP A 96 -0.21 -7.03 15.25
CA ASP A 96 0.34 -6.06 14.28
C ASP A 96 -0.48 -4.76 14.27
N GLY A 97 -0.31 -3.96 15.33
CA GLY A 97 -1.07 -2.72 15.54
C GLY A 97 -0.93 -1.71 14.40
N ASP A 98 0.24 -1.62 13.77
CA ASP A 98 0.51 -0.68 12.68
C ASP A 98 -0.33 -1.02 11.44
N SER A 99 -0.35 -2.30 11.04
CA SER A 99 -1.16 -2.76 9.91
C SER A 99 -2.66 -2.62 10.20
N HIS A 100 -3.12 -2.95 11.42
CA HIS A 100 -4.52 -2.74 11.82
C HIS A 100 -4.92 -1.27 11.74
N TYR A 101 -4.08 -0.37 12.25
CA TYR A 101 -4.31 1.06 12.18
C TYR A 101 -4.41 1.57 10.75
N LEU A 102 -3.47 1.20 9.87
CA LEU A 102 -3.46 1.63 8.47
C LEU A 102 -4.72 1.17 7.72
N VAL A 103 -5.11 -0.10 7.87
CA VAL A 103 -6.31 -0.64 7.21
C VAL A 103 -7.57 0.06 7.70
N ALA A 104 -7.70 0.27 9.01
CA ALA A 104 -8.85 0.97 9.59
C ALA A 104 -8.94 2.42 9.12
N LEU A 105 -7.81 3.14 9.04
CA LEU A 105 -7.74 4.51 8.56
C LEU A 105 -8.29 4.65 7.13
N TYR A 106 -7.84 3.80 6.21
CA TYR A 106 -8.29 3.89 4.81
C TYR A 106 -9.72 3.38 4.61
N ARG A 107 -10.16 2.36 5.37
CA ARG A 107 -11.58 1.94 5.41
C ARG A 107 -12.49 3.06 5.88
N GLY A 108 -12.14 3.72 6.98
CA GLY A 108 -12.89 4.87 7.49
C GLY A 108 -12.93 6.03 6.49
N THR A 109 -11.79 6.34 5.87
CA THR A 109 -11.70 7.40 4.87
C THR A 109 -12.61 7.12 3.68
N LEU A 110 -12.56 5.92 3.09
CA LEU A 110 -13.43 5.56 1.97
C LEU A 110 -14.92 5.48 2.36
N ALA A 111 -15.23 5.06 3.58
CA ALA A 111 -16.61 5.05 4.09
C ALA A 111 -17.20 6.46 4.17
N LEU A 112 -16.43 7.45 4.63
CA LEU A 112 -16.88 8.85 4.70
C LEU A 112 -17.25 9.40 3.33
N TYR A 113 -16.52 9.02 2.28
CA TYR A 113 -16.75 9.55 0.93
C TYR A 113 -17.75 8.74 0.11
N SER A 114 -17.76 7.41 0.24
CA SER A 114 -18.69 6.54 -0.50
C SER A 114 -20.06 6.42 0.17
N GLY A 115 -20.16 6.77 1.46
CA GLY A 115 -21.32 6.46 2.29
C GLY A 115 -21.48 4.97 2.61
N ASN A 116 -20.58 4.11 2.14
CA ASN A 116 -20.61 2.67 2.37
C ASN A 116 -19.64 2.28 3.49
N ALA A 117 -20.17 2.25 4.71
CA ALA A 117 -19.40 1.94 5.92
C ALA A 117 -19.33 0.45 6.28
N ARG A 118 -19.82 -0.49 5.43
CA ARG A 118 -19.91 -1.92 5.79
C ARG A 118 -18.59 -2.51 6.26
N SER A 119 -17.49 -2.22 5.57
CA SER A 119 -16.16 -2.72 5.93
C SER A 119 -15.66 -2.12 7.24
N ALA A 120 -15.85 -0.81 7.45
CA ALA A 120 -15.49 -0.13 8.69
C ALA A 120 -16.31 -0.64 9.89
N TYR A 121 -17.60 -0.93 9.71
CA TYR A 121 -18.46 -1.51 10.76
C TYR A 121 -18.05 -2.93 11.12
N ALA A 122 -17.64 -3.76 10.14
CA ALA A 122 -17.20 -5.12 10.41
C ALA A 122 -15.94 -5.14 11.29
N ASP A 123 -15.00 -4.22 11.08
CA ASP A 123 -13.79 -4.10 11.89
C ASP A 123 -14.10 -3.66 13.33
N LEU A 124 -15.05 -2.72 13.50
CA LEU A 124 -15.50 -2.25 14.80
C LEU A 124 -16.17 -3.36 15.62
N ALA A 125 -17.00 -4.20 14.97
CA ALA A 125 -17.63 -5.35 15.62
C ALA A 125 -16.59 -6.38 16.07
N ALA A 126 -15.60 -6.68 15.23
CA ALA A 126 -14.53 -7.63 15.56
C ALA A 126 -13.58 -7.15 16.67
N ALA A 127 -13.52 -5.85 16.95
CA ALA A 127 -12.72 -5.28 18.04
C ALA A 127 -13.43 -5.33 19.41
N GLN A 128 -14.71 -5.69 19.45
CA GLN A 128 -15.53 -5.77 20.66
C GLN A 128 -15.66 -7.21 21.21
N GLU A 129 -15.12 -8.20 20.51
CA GLU A 129 -15.05 -9.62 20.89
C GLU A 129 -13.68 -9.97 21.48
#